data_AF-A0A6A3HCJ7-F1
#
_entry.id   AF-A0A6A3HCJ7-F1
#
_cell.length_a   1.000
_cell.length_b   1.000
_cell.length_c   1.000
_cell.angle_alpha   90.00
_cell.angle_beta   90.00
_cell.angle_gamma   90.00
#
_symmetry.space_group_name_H-M   'P 1'
#
loop_
_entity.id
_entity.type
_entity.pdbx_description
1 polymer ?
#
loop_
_entity_poly.entity_id
_entity_poly.type
_entity_poly.pdbx_seq_one_letter_code
_entity_poly.pdbx_strand_id
1 'polypeptide(L)'
;MKLVSAAFAAFALLAASVNGSPMLCMEAEGGKGGIPKQGQQQSASSSSCNLTGTYKKGTDISSCSSVTIGSLTVPAGVTLDLSNTKDGATITFTGTTTFGTQKWVGPLVLISGNSLTVKGSGTLDGQGAWYWQQGVSRALL
;
A
#
# COMPACT_ATOMS: atom_id res chain seq x y z
N MET A 1 5.16 31.05 -55.07
CA MET A 1 5.28 32.47 -54.64
C MET A 1 3.96 32.90 -54.01
N LYS A 2 3.95 33.21 -52.72
CA LYS A 2 2.97 34.11 -52.09
C LYS A 2 3.61 34.61 -50.79
N LEU A 3 3.59 35.93 -50.68
CA LEU A 3 4.46 36.79 -49.88
C LEU A 3 3.65 37.41 -48.73
N VAL A 4 4.32 37.46 -47.57
CA VAL A 4 4.31 38.43 -46.45
C VAL A 4 3.04 38.94 -45.74
N SER A 5 3.20 38.96 -44.40
CA SER A 5 2.96 40.04 -43.41
C SER A 5 1.55 40.45 -42.99
N ALA A 6 1.30 40.33 -41.68
CA ALA A 6 0.80 41.43 -40.86
C ALA A 6 1.28 41.25 -39.40
N ALA A 7 1.93 42.29 -38.88
CA ALA A 7 2.40 42.41 -37.51
C ALA A 7 1.28 42.97 -36.61
N PHE A 8 1.22 42.55 -35.36
CA PHE A 8 0.59 43.30 -34.28
C PHE A 8 1.51 43.28 -33.06
N ALA A 9 1.97 44.46 -32.67
CA ALA A 9 2.67 44.72 -31.43
C ALA A 9 1.69 45.27 -30.40
N ALA A 10 1.78 44.84 -29.12
CA ALA A 10 1.96 45.71 -27.96
C ALA A 10 1.71 44.96 -26.63
N PHE A 11 2.79 44.87 -25.84
CA PHE A 11 2.92 45.14 -24.40
C PHE A 11 1.76 44.83 -23.44
N ALA A 12 2.04 43.95 -22.48
CA ALA A 12 1.58 44.10 -21.10
C ALA A 12 2.68 43.65 -20.13
N LEU A 13 3.24 44.61 -19.39
CA LEU A 13 4.01 44.39 -18.17
C LEU A 13 3.07 43.88 -17.07
N LEU A 14 3.45 42.83 -16.35
CA LEU A 14 3.06 42.69 -14.95
C LEU A 14 4.14 42.00 -14.13
N ALA A 15 4.39 42.59 -12.97
CA ALA A 15 5.54 42.41 -12.11
C ALA A 15 5.45 41.16 -11.20
N ALA A 16 6.64 40.67 -10.87
CA ALA A 16 7.12 40.04 -9.63
C ALA A 16 6.11 39.39 -8.64
N SER A 17 6.42 38.15 -8.26
CA SER A 17 6.70 37.87 -6.84
C SER A 17 7.62 36.64 -6.74
N VAL A 18 8.82 36.86 -6.20
CA VAL A 18 9.64 35.79 -5.63
C VAL A 18 8.99 35.46 -4.29
N ASN A 19 8.59 34.21 -4.08
CA ASN A 19 8.15 33.78 -2.76
C ASN A 19 9.24 32.92 -2.15
N GLY A 20 10.19 33.60 -1.51
CA GLY A 20 11.12 32.99 -0.57
C GLY A 20 10.50 32.94 0.82
N SER A 21 10.44 31.72 1.37
CA SER A 21 10.54 31.36 2.81
C SER A 21 9.39 31.80 3.74
N PRO A 22 8.95 30.92 4.69
CA PRO A 22 9.80 30.57 5.82
C PRO A 22 9.77 29.10 6.27
N MET A 23 10.91 28.65 6.81
CA MET A 23 10.95 27.63 7.86
C MET A 23 10.17 28.14 9.06
N LEU A 24 9.18 27.38 9.51
CA LEU A 24 8.58 27.52 10.84
C LEU A 24 8.82 26.21 11.59
N CYS A 25 9.68 26.30 12.60
CA CYS A 25 9.67 25.37 13.73
C CYS A 25 8.33 25.54 14.46
N MET A 26 7.69 24.42 14.85
CA MET A 26 6.55 24.47 15.75
C MET A 26 6.80 23.49 16.90
N GLU A 27 7.17 24.06 18.04
CA GLU A 27 7.09 23.43 19.35
C GLU A 27 5.63 23.33 19.81
N ALA A 28 5.39 22.33 20.66
CA ALA A 28 4.11 21.94 21.22
C ALA A 28 3.58 22.94 22.26
N GLU A 29 2.26 23.12 22.32
CA GLU A 29 1.38 22.61 23.40
C GLU A 29 -0.01 23.25 23.30
N GLY A 30 -1.04 22.47 23.64
CA GLY A 30 -2.28 23.01 24.23
C GLY A 30 -3.53 23.07 23.36
N GLY A 31 -4.41 22.07 23.51
CA GLY A 31 -5.81 22.36 23.83
C GLY A 31 -6.90 22.17 22.76
N LYS A 32 -7.57 21.00 22.86
CA LYS A 32 -9.01 20.75 22.66
C LYS A 32 -9.71 21.17 21.34
N GLY A 33 -10.12 20.12 20.61
CA GLY A 33 -11.51 20.02 20.15
C GLY A 33 -11.74 20.23 18.65
N GLY A 34 -12.10 19.15 17.96
CA GLY A 34 -12.69 19.19 16.62
C GLY A 34 -12.05 18.19 15.68
N ILE A 35 -12.80 17.13 15.32
CA ILE A 35 -12.50 16.28 14.17
C ILE A 35 -12.85 17.07 12.91
N PRO A 36 -11.91 17.43 12.03
CA PRO A 36 -12.25 17.61 10.63
C PRO A 36 -12.31 16.22 9.99
N LYS A 37 -13.52 15.85 9.54
CA LYS A 37 -13.72 14.74 8.60
C LYS A 37 -12.89 15.01 7.34
N GLN A 38 -11.80 14.29 7.14
CA GLN A 38 -11.02 14.36 5.91
C GLN A 38 -11.61 13.38 4.89
N GLY A 39 -12.63 13.85 4.18
CA GLY A 39 -12.92 13.37 2.85
C GLY A 39 -11.87 13.90 1.87
N GLN A 40 -11.42 13.01 0.98
CA GLN A 40 -10.89 13.24 -0.37
C GLN A 40 -9.84 14.36 -0.55
N GLN A 41 -8.59 13.95 -0.74
CA GLN A 41 -7.58 14.76 -1.44
C GLN A 41 -6.94 13.91 -2.55
N GLN A 42 -7.31 14.23 -3.77
CA GLN A 42 -6.91 13.59 -5.02
C GLN A 42 -5.57 14.20 -5.46
N SER A 43 -4.56 13.36 -5.72
CA SER A 43 -3.28 13.79 -6.31
C SER A 43 -2.76 12.65 -7.19
N ALA A 44 -2.73 12.88 -8.51
CA ALA A 44 -2.24 12.02 -9.60
C ALA A 44 -2.42 10.50 -9.38
N SER A 45 -3.55 9.93 -9.82
CA SER A 45 -4.20 8.68 -9.39
C SER A 45 -3.34 7.40 -9.21
N SER A 46 -2.42 7.40 -8.25
CA SER A 46 -1.83 6.20 -7.65
C SER A 46 -2.73 5.76 -6.50
N SER A 47 -3.57 4.75 -6.73
CA SER A 47 -4.41 4.26 -5.61
C SER A 47 -3.53 3.44 -4.65
N SER A 48 -3.66 3.76 -3.36
CA SER A 48 -2.95 3.11 -2.26
C SER A 48 -3.95 2.28 -1.45
N CYS A 49 -3.63 1.01 -1.21
CA CYS A 49 -4.50 0.06 -0.55
C CYS A 49 -3.87 -0.42 0.76
N ASN A 50 -4.66 -0.48 1.82
CA ASN A 50 -4.18 -0.88 3.14
C ASN A 50 -4.97 -2.11 3.62
N LEU A 51 -4.26 -3.23 3.80
CA LEU A 51 -4.83 -4.50 4.25
C LEU A 51 -4.48 -4.73 5.73
N THR A 52 -5.51 -4.77 6.58
CA THR A 52 -5.40 -5.01 8.02
C THR A 52 -6.61 -5.78 8.54
N GLY A 53 -6.49 -6.42 9.71
CA GLY A 53 -7.58 -7.18 10.33
C GLY A 53 -7.69 -8.57 9.74
N THR A 54 -8.88 -9.02 9.34
CA THR A 54 -9.08 -10.35 8.75
C THR A 54 -9.11 -10.26 7.24
N TYR A 55 -8.24 -11.03 6.57
CA TYR A 55 -8.21 -11.10 5.11
C TYR A 55 -9.49 -11.76 4.57
N LYS A 56 -10.05 -11.16 3.52
CA LYS A 56 -11.19 -11.71 2.78
C LYS A 56 -10.68 -12.22 1.43
N LYS A 57 -10.95 -13.48 1.13
CA LYS A 57 -10.65 -14.04 -0.19
C LYS A 57 -11.34 -13.20 -1.26
N GLY A 58 -10.59 -12.85 -2.31
CA GLY A 58 -11.09 -12.03 -3.42
C GLY A 58 -11.10 -10.52 -3.15
N THR A 59 -10.32 -10.04 -2.16
CA THR A 59 -10.04 -8.60 -2.05
C THR A 59 -9.45 -8.10 -3.36
N ASP A 60 -10.15 -7.16 -4.00
CA ASP A 60 -9.69 -6.55 -5.24
C ASP A 60 -8.61 -5.51 -4.94
N ILE A 61 -7.43 -5.74 -5.53
CA ILE A 61 -6.28 -4.83 -5.46
C ILE A 61 -5.80 -4.39 -6.86
N SER A 62 -6.61 -4.62 -7.90
CA SER A 62 -6.30 -4.33 -9.31
C SER A 62 -6.02 -2.86 -9.58
N SER A 63 -6.68 -1.97 -8.83
CA SER A 63 -6.46 -0.54 -8.94
C SER A 63 -5.21 -0.07 -8.18
N CYS A 64 -4.67 -0.89 -7.27
CA CYS A 64 -3.64 -0.51 -6.30
C CYS A 64 -2.25 -0.47 -6.94
N SER A 65 -1.64 0.72 -6.89
CA SER A 65 -0.22 0.95 -7.22
C SER A 65 0.70 0.83 -6.00
N SER A 66 0.13 0.90 -4.80
CA SER A 66 0.84 0.62 -3.55
C SER A 66 -0.08 -0.17 -2.62
N VAL A 67 0.42 -1.25 -2.05
CA VAL A 67 -0.30 -2.11 -1.11
C VAL A 67 0.50 -2.19 0.18
N THR A 68 -0.08 -1.72 1.28
CA THR A 68 0.50 -1.86 2.62
C THR A 68 -0.25 -2.95 3.38
N ILE A 69 0.48 -3.97 3.84
CA ILE A 69 -0.05 -5.04 4.69
C ILE A 69 0.46 -4.83 6.11
N GLY A 70 -0.46 -4.48 7.01
CA GLY A 70 -0.18 -4.31 8.44
C GLY A 70 -0.37 -5.61 9.20
N SER A 71 -1.00 -5.54 10.37
CA SER A 71 -1.43 -6.71 11.13
C SER A 71 -2.63 -7.36 10.43
N LEU A 72 -2.43 -8.54 9.86
CA LEU A 72 -3.42 -9.22 9.02
C LEU A 72 -3.52 -10.71 9.42
N THR A 73 -4.73 -11.20 9.60
CA THR A 73 -5.01 -12.62 9.82
C THR A 73 -5.61 -13.21 8.56
N VAL A 74 -4.90 -14.15 7.95
CA VAL A 74 -5.37 -14.91 6.80
C VAL A 74 -6.10 -16.17 7.31
N PRO A 75 -7.37 -16.39 6.97
CA PRO A 75 -8.10 -17.57 7.42
C PRO A 75 -7.44 -18.88 6.96
N ALA A 76 -7.71 -19.97 7.69
CA ALA A 76 -7.19 -21.28 7.33
C ALA A 76 -7.71 -21.74 5.95
N GLY A 77 -6.82 -22.34 5.15
CA GLY A 77 -7.16 -22.79 3.79
C GLY A 77 -7.37 -21.66 2.77
N VAL A 78 -7.01 -20.42 3.13
CA VAL A 78 -7.08 -19.25 2.23
C VAL A 78 -5.69 -18.77 1.88
N THR A 79 -5.48 -18.46 0.60
CA THR A 79 -4.26 -17.83 0.10
C THR A 79 -4.41 -16.31 0.19
N LEU A 80 -3.40 -15.63 0.75
CA LEU A 80 -3.23 -14.20 0.57
C LEU A 80 -2.83 -13.94 -0.88
N ASP A 81 -3.80 -13.55 -1.70
CA ASP A 81 -3.59 -13.30 -3.12
C ASP A 81 -3.25 -11.84 -3.38
N LEU A 82 -2.02 -11.62 -3.84
CA LEU A 82 -1.47 -10.34 -4.25
C LEU A 82 -1.13 -10.31 -5.76
N SER A 83 -1.68 -11.24 -6.56
CA SER A 83 -1.33 -11.41 -7.97
C SER A 83 -1.90 -10.34 -8.90
N ASN A 84 -2.95 -9.66 -8.46
CA ASN A 84 -3.71 -8.73 -9.28
C ASN A 84 -3.40 -7.29 -8.88
N THR A 85 -2.14 -6.93 -8.69
CA THR A 85 -1.75 -5.53 -8.47
C THR A 85 -1.46 -4.83 -9.79
N LYS A 86 -1.46 -3.50 -9.80
CA LYS A 86 -1.08 -2.72 -10.97
C LYS A 86 0.39 -2.99 -11.34
N ASP A 87 0.72 -2.92 -12.62
CA ASP A 87 2.11 -2.96 -13.06
C ASP A 87 2.94 -1.86 -12.38
N GLY A 88 4.14 -2.22 -11.92
CA GLY A 88 5.00 -1.31 -11.16
C GLY A 88 4.59 -1.16 -9.69
N ALA A 89 3.64 -1.94 -9.19
CA ALA A 89 3.15 -1.77 -7.83
C ALA A 89 4.19 -2.10 -6.76
N THR A 90 4.07 -1.40 -5.63
CA THR A 90 4.88 -1.64 -4.44
C THR A 90 4.03 -2.30 -3.35
N ILE A 91 4.44 -3.48 -2.91
CA ILE A 91 3.83 -4.21 -1.80
C ILE A 91 4.74 -4.05 -0.58
N THR A 92 4.20 -3.56 0.54
CA THR A 92 4.95 -3.30 1.78
C THR A 92 4.34 -4.04 2.96
N PHE A 93 5.07 -4.97 3.56
CA PHE A 93 4.69 -5.63 4.80
C PHE A 93 5.24 -4.86 6.02
N THR A 94 4.37 -4.39 6.91
CA THR A 94 4.77 -3.58 8.07
C THR A 94 4.47 -4.24 9.41
N GLY A 95 3.43 -5.08 9.48
CA GLY A 95 3.01 -5.78 10.70
C GLY A 95 3.23 -7.29 10.64
N THR A 96 2.54 -8.03 11.52
CA THR A 96 2.53 -9.49 11.50
C THR A 96 1.33 -9.99 10.71
N THR A 97 1.59 -10.75 9.65
CA THR A 97 0.59 -11.50 8.90
C THR A 97 0.55 -12.93 9.40
N THR A 98 -0.52 -13.34 10.08
CA THR A 98 -0.66 -14.70 10.63
C THR A 98 -1.59 -15.53 9.74
N PHE A 99 -1.18 -16.76 9.42
CA PHE A 99 -1.97 -17.68 8.61
C PHE A 99 -2.64 -18.76 9.46
N GLY A 100 -3.95 -18.92 9.29
CA GLY A 100 -4.71 -19.97 9.97
C GLY A 100 -4.21 -21.37 9.61
N THR A 101 -4.12 -22.24 10.61
CA THR A 101 -3.59 -23.58 10.48
C THR A 101 -4.62 -24.57 9.96
N GLN A 102 -4.34 -25.20 8.82
CA GLN A 102 -5.10 -26.34 8.28
C GLN A 102 -4.18 -27.16 7.37
N LYS A 103 -4.38 -28.48 7.29
CA LYS A 103 -3.73 -29.32 6.27
C LYS A 103 -4.32 -29.02 4.90
N TRP A 104 -3.50 -28.49 4.01
CA TRP A 104 -3.86 -28.16 2.63
C TRP A 104 -2.60 -28.03 1.79
N VAL A 105 -2.75 -27.99 0.46
CA VAL A 105 -1.63 -27.91 -0.48
C VAL A 105 -0.98 -26.52 -0.49
N GLY A 106 -1.70 -25.49 -0.08
CA GLY A 106 -1.26 -24.09 -0.19
C GLY A 106 -1.48 -23.50 -1.58
N PRO A 107 -0.84 -22.36 -1.90
CA PRO A 107 0.17 -21.63 -1.10
C PRO A 107 -0.45 -20.69 -0.04
N LEU A 108 0.34 -20.29 0.96
CA LEU A 108 -0.06 -19.28 1.96
C LEU A 108 -0.17 -17.88 1.36
N VAL A 109 0.81 -17.50 0.53
CA VAL A 109 0.87 -16.21 -0.16
C VAL A 109 1.12 -16.46 -1.63
N LEU A 110 0.37 -15.77 -2.50
CA LEU A 110 0.58 -15.74 -3.93
C LEU A 110 0.93 -14.31 -4.34
N ILE A 111 2.12 -14.12 -4.91
CA ILE A 111 2.56 -12.83 -5.45
C ILE A 111 2.91 -13.04 -6.91
N SER A 112 2.31 -12.25 -7.78
CA SER A 112 2.58 -12.24 -9.22
C SER A 112 2.22 -10.86 -9.78
N GLY A 113 2.85 -10.46 -10.87
CA GLY A 113 2.61 -9.17 -11.52
C GLY A 113 3.85 -8.66 -12.24
N ASN A 114 3.71 -7.54 -12.95
CA ASN A 114 4.76 -6.98 -13.78
C ASN A 114 5.51 -5.86 -13.03
N SER A 115 6.84 -5.92 -13.00
CA SER A 115 7.70 -4.91 -12.34
C SER A 115 7.33 -4.64 -10.88
N LEU A 116 7.05 -5.68 -10.11
CA LEU A 116 6.67 -5.55 -8.70
C LEU A 116 7.86 -5.28 -7.78
N THR A 117 7.64 -4.42 -6.79
CA THR A 117 8.56 -4.25 -5.67
C THR A 117 7.89 -4.77 -4.40
N VAL A 118 8.45 -5.82 -3.81
CA VAL A 118 8.01 -6.34 -2.51
C VAL A 118 9.06 -5.97 -1.46
N LYS A 119 8.65 -5.29 -0.41
CA LYS A 119 9.53 -4.86 0.69
C LYS A 119 8.79 -4.92 2.02
N GLY A 120 9.50 -4.74 3.12
CA GLY A 120 8.86 -4.67 4.43
C GLY A 120 9.77 -5.09 5.57
N SER A 121 9.43 -4.63 6.76
CA SER A 121 9.96 -5.11 8.04
C SER A 121 8.99 -6.06 8.76
N GLY A 122 7.83 -6.32 8.15
CA GLY A 122 6.78 -7.17 8.71
C GLY A 122 7.16 -8.65 8.78
N THR A 123 6.40 -9.40 9.58
CA THR A 123 6.58 -10.85 9.79
C THR A 123 5.47 -11.63 9.11
N LEU A 124 5.81 -12.71 8.40
CA LEU A 124 4.86 -13.69 7.88
C LEU A 124 4.85 -14.91 8.80
N ASP A 125 3.88 -14.99 9.69
CA ASP A 125 3.72 -16.07 10.66
C ASP A 125 2.84 -17.20 10.10
N GLY A 126 3.49 -18.19 9.49
CA GLY A 126 2.85 -19.39 8.95
C GLY A 126 2.45 -20.45 9.99
N GLN A 127 2.66 -20.20 11.30
CA GLN A 127 2.35 -21.15 12.37
C GLN A 127 2.97 -22.56 12.18
N GLY A 128 4.22 -22.62 11.69
CA GLY A 128 4.91 -23.87 11.32
C GLY A 128 4.97 -24.92 12.43
N ALA A 129 5.05 -24.51 13.70
CA ALA A 129 5.07 -25.42 14.84
C ALA A 129 3.84 -26.35 14.86
N TRP A 130 2.65 -25.85 14.52
CA TRP A 130 1.43 -26.66 14.48
C TRP A 130 1.49 -27.77 13.42
N TYR A 131 2.16 -27.51 12.29
CA TYR A 131 2.35 -28.50 11.23
C TYR A 131 3.35 -29.58 11.62
N TRP A 132 4.47 -29.19 12.25
CA TRP A 132 5.50 -30.14 12.69
C TRP A 132 5.02 -31.03 13.84
N GLN A 133 4.22 -30.51 14.77
CA GLN A 133 3.65 -31.29 15.87
C GLN A 133 2.70 -32.41 15.40
N GLN A 134 2.16 -32.33 14.19
CA GLN A 134 1.32 -33.40 13.63
C GLN A 134 2.12 -34.55 13.02
N GLY A 135 3.42 -34.36 12.77
CA GLY A 135 4.32 -35.40 12.26
C GLY A 135 5.08 -36.14 13.35
N VAL A 136 5.18 -35.57 14.56
CA VAL A 136 5.75 -36.28 15.72
C VAL A 136 4.71 -37.25 16.26
N SER A 137 4.77 -38.50 15.80
CA SER A 137 4.25 -39.63 16.55
C SER A 137 4.93 -39.62 17.91
N ARG A 138 4.23 -39.18 18.97
CA ARG A 138 4.66 -39.43 20.33
C ARG A 138 4.73 -40.95 20.50
N ALA A 139 5.94 -41.50 20.38
CA ALA A 139 6.24 -42.82 20.90
C ALA A 139 5.96 -42.73 22.40
N LEU A 140 4.81 -43.24 22.81
CA LEU A 140 4.55 -43.55 24.21
C LEU A 140 5.56 -44.64 24.58
N LEU A 141 6.58 -44.24 25.34
CA LEU A 141 7.39 -45.15 26.15
C LEU A 141 6.54 -45.69 27.31
#